data_AF-A0A453MAL0-F1
#
_entry.id   AF-A0A453MAL0-F1
#
_cell.length_a   1.000
_cell.length_b   1.000
_cell.length_c   1.000
_cell.angle_alpha   90.00
_cell.angle_beta   90.00
_cell.angle_gamma   90.00
#
_symmetry.space_group_name_H-M   'P 1'
#
loop_
_entity.id
_entity.type
_entity.pdbx_description
1 polymer ?
#
loop_
_entity_poly.entity_id
_entity_poly.type
_entity_poly.pdbx_seq_one_letter_code
_entity_poly.pdbx_strand_id
1 'polypeptide(L)'
;PYPPHLPPPSPCPTRPRRRSANDGPLPRRHAAPHHLLSPQPPLSSSSVQLLRSLARSRRADLAHRALLLFRSLHASPSPPPPHFSLPAALSAASFLSALPEGRQLHALAAKLALAPAHTVVANSLLHLYASCGLPDAALALFRLIPAKSLVSWNTAIDALASNGDHLGALDLFREMQRDTTLPPDAYTVQSVLGACAGAGALSLGVYAHALLLRQLGGHGDVSRDVLINNSLVDLYGKCGAVELARQVFDRMPERDITSWNVAILTLANHGCVRESVELFDRMTRAENVVPNAITFVAVLSACNHGGMVEEGRRYFEMMVSEYRIRPRIEHYGCMVDILARAGFIEEALDVVSGMNCRPDAIIWRSLLDACSRQNAGVELSEAMAKLALDVPDDAVSGVYVLLSRVYAFAQKWNDVGMVRRLMSDEGLKKEPGFSSIEMDGLVHQFVAGDTSHPWSEEIYAKLDEIEQRLASSGYKPDLSEARMVAGMDHTKGAALRLHSERLAISFGLLKATPGAPIRILKNLRVCKDCHTISKLISELYGVEIIVRDRIRFHHFKDGACSCKDYW
;
A
#
# COMPACT_ATOMS: atom_id res chain seq x y z
N PRO A 1 -34.79 37.36 -11.51
CA PRO A 1 -36.11 37.02 -10.94
C PRO A 1 -35.98 35.90 -9.89
N TYR A 2 -35.65 36.28 -8.66
CA TYR A 2 -35.64 35.43 -7.47
C TYR A 2 -36.87 35.79 -6.61
N PRO A 3 -37.58 34.83 -5.98
CA PRO A 3 -38.59 35.14 -4.97
C PRO A 3 -37.96 35.31 -3.56
N PRO A 4 -38.62 36.01 -2.64
CA PRO A 4 -37.95 36.70 -1.54
C PRO A 4 -37.92 35.94 -0.20
N HIS A 5 -36.98 36.37 0.63
CA HIS A 5 -36.66 35.94 1.99
C HIS A 5 -37.79 36.17 3.01
N LEU A 6 -37.97 35.21 3.92
CA LEU A 6 -38.73 35.35 5.17
C LEU A 6 -37.83 35.94 6.28
N PRO A 7 -38.33 36.83 7.16
CA PRO A 7 -37.57 37.45 8.24
C PRO A 7 -37.56 36.61 9.54
N PRO A 8 -36.59 36.85 10.46
CA PRO A 8 -36.47 36.11 11.72
C PRO A 8 -37.37 36.71 12.83
N PRO A 9 -37.74 35.94 13.87
CA PRO A 9 -38.53 36.45 14.98
C PRO A 9 -37.64 37.15 16.04
N SER A 10 -38.11 38.30 16.49
CA SER A 10 -37.56 39.12 17.58
C SER A 10 -37.96 38.62 18.99
N PRO A 11 -37.20 38.98 20.05
CA PRO A 11 -37.25 38.35 21.38
C PRO A 11 -38.08 39.13 22.41
N CYS A 12 -38.60 38.45 23.45
CA CYS A 12 -39.04 39.03 24.73
C CYS A 12 -39.49 37.92 25.71
N PRO A 13 -39.58 38.15 27.05
CA PRO A 13 -38.66 38.84 27.94
C PRO A 13 -38.37 38.02 29.24
N THR A 14 -37.46 38.56 30.04
CA THR A 14 -36.90 38.03 31.29
C THR A 14 -37.76 38.22 32.56
N ARG A 15 -37.54 37.29 33.53
CA ARG A 15 -37.58 37.38 35.03
C ARG A 15 -38.93 37.20 35.78
N PRO A 16 -38.93 36.84 37.10
CA PRO A 16 -37.82 36.79 38.07
C PRO A 16 -37.67 35.54 38.98
N ARG A 17 -36.53 35.50 39.68
CA ARG A 17 -36.14 34.66 40.82
C ARG A 17 -37.03 34.87 42.07
N ARG A 18 -37.24 33.81 42.86
CA ARG A 18 -37.47 33.89 44.33
C ARG A 18 -36.51 32.96 45.09
N ARG A 19 -36.04 33.43 46.25
CA ARG A 19 -35.07 32.82 47.18
C ARG A 19 -35.80 32.18 48.38
N SER A 20 -35.20 31.08 48.88
CA SER A 20 -35.02 30.55 50.25
C SER A 20 -36.06 30.76 51.38
N ALA A 21 -36.33 29.69 52.14
CA ALA A 21 -36.05 29.53 53.60
C ALA A 21 -36.62 28.17 54.09
N ASN A 22 -35.77 27.24 54.57
CA ASN A 22 -35.57 26.79 55.97
C ASN A 22 -36.67 25.89 56.57
N ASP A 23 -36.29 24.65 56.93
CA ASP A 23 -36.34 24.13 58.32
C ASP A 23 -35.85 22.65 58.38
N GLY A 24 -35.10 22.32 59.43
CA GLY A 24 -34.85 20.95 59.92
C GLY A 24 -34.98 20.94 61.46
N PRO A 25 -34.59 19.90 62.24
CA PRO A 25 -34.47 18.46 61.96
C PRO A 25 -35.09 17.52 63.07
N LEU A 26 -35.14 16.19 62.82
CA LEU A 26 -35.22 15.01 63.76
C LEU A 26 -36.56 14.69 64.52
N PRO A 27 -36.75 13.50 65.18
CA PRO A 27 -36.50 12.09 64.80
C PRO A 27 -37.63 11.08 65.22
N ARG A 28 -37.56 9.82 64.72
CA ARG A 28 -37.81 8.49 65.41
C ARG A 28 -38.70 7.45 64.69
N ARG A 29 -38.02 6.34 64.37
CA ARG A 29 -38.26 4.91 64.71
C ARG A 29 -39.34 4.06 64.02
N HIS A 30 -38.80 2.98 63.42
CA HIS A 30 -39.26 1.58 63.32
C HIS A 30 -40.44 1.23 62.41
N ALA A 31 -40.14 0.58 61.28
CA ALA A 31 -40.48 -0.83 61.04
C ALA A 31 -39.80 -1.33 59.73
N ALA A 32 -39.03 -2.42 59.83
CA ALA A 32 -38.78 -3.35 58.71
C ALA A 32 -40.04 -4.23 58.53
N PRO A 33 -40.31 -4.95 57.40
CA PRO A 33 -39.34 -5.83 56.74
C PRO A 33 -39.46 -5.95 55.19
N HIS A 34 -38.58 -6.82 54.66
CA HIS A 34 -38.61 -7.53 53.38
C HIS A 34 -37.63 -7.09 52.29
N HIS A 35 -36.57 -7.88 52.23
CA HIS A 35 -35.63 -8.11 51.14
C HIS A 35 -36.24 -7.98 49.74
N LEU A 36 -35.67 -7.08 48.93
CA LEU A 36 -35.53 -7.28 47.49
C LEU A 36 -34.06 -7.09 47.15
N LEU A 37 -33.35 -8.22 47.03
CA LEU A 37 -32.08 -8.32 46.35
C LEU A 37 -32.27 -7.76 44.94
N SER A 38 -31.56 -6.67 44.64
CA SER A 38 -31.28 -6.22 43.28
C SER A 38 -30.74 -7.40 42.45
N PRO A 39 -31.27 -7.66 41.24
CA PRO A 39 -30.79 -8.77 40.44
C PRO A 39 -29.37 -8.47 39.97
N GLN A 40 -28.45 -9.40 40.25
CA GLN A 40 -27.14 -9.48 39.62
C GLN A 40 -27.28 -9.40 38.09
N PRO A 41 -26.33 -8.78 37.35
CA PRO A 41 -26.37 -8.82 35.90
C PRO A 41 -26.19 -10.27 35.42
N PRO A 42 -26.85 -10.69 34.32
CA PRO A 42 -26.79 -12.08 33.87
C PRO A 42 -25.38 -12.44 33.35
N LEU A 43 -24.96 -13.68 33.64
CA LEU A 43 -23.69 -14.31 33.23
C LEU A 43 -23.39 -14.26 31.71
N SER A 44 -24.38 -13.97 30.87
CA SER A 44 -24.23 -13.80 29.42
C SER A 44 -23.52 -12.48 29.04
N SER A 45 -23.64 -11.43 29.86
CA SER A 45 -23.01 -10.13 29.59
C SER A 45 -21.50 -10.17 29.78
N SER A 46 -21.01 -10.84 30.84
CA SER A 46 -19.58 -10.97 31.13
C SER A 46 -18.85 -11.81 30.08
N SER A 47 -19.50 -12.87 29.58
CA SER A 47 -18.90 -13.77 28.58
C SER A 47 -18.78 -13.13 27.20
N VAL A 48 -19.74 -12.28 26.79
CA VAL A 48 -19.64 -11.50 25.54
C VAL A 48 -18.59 -10.39 25.66
N GLN A 49 -18.43 -9.78 26.84
CA GLN A 49 -17.35 -8.83 27.10
C GLN A 49 -15.97 -9.51 27.01
N LEU A 50 -15.82 -10.71 27.56
CA LEU A 50 -14.61 -11.52 27.42
C LEU A 50 -14.33 -11.87 25.96
N LEU A 51 -15.35 -12.28 25.20
CA LEU A 51 -15.20 -12.53 23.76
C LEU A 51 -14.66 -11.29 23.02
N ARG A 52 -15.21 -10.11 23.33
CA ARG A 52 -14.76 -8.84 22.74
C ARG A 52 -13.34 -8.48 23.16
N SER A 53 -12.97 -8.71 24.42
CA SER A 53 -11.60 -8.40 24.88
C SER A 53 -10.58 -9.31 24.22
N LEU A 54 -10.87 -10.60 24.08
CA LEU A 54 -10.04 -11.57 23.37
C LEU A 54 -9.90 -11.24 21.88
N ALA A 55 -10.99 -10.84 21.22
CA ALA A 55 -10.93 -10.44 19.81
C ALA A 55 -10.11 -9.15 19.59
N ARG A 56 -10.17 -8.20 20.54
CA ARG A 56 -9.45 -6.92 20.44
C ARG A 56 -7.96 -7.00 20.79
N SER A 57 -7.50 -8.06 21.44
CA SER A 57 -6.10 -8.15 21.90
C SER A 57 -5.09 -8.37 20.77
N ARG A 58 -5.54 -8.56 19.52
CA ARG A 58 -4.70 -8.69 18.30
C ARG A 58 -3.53 -9.67 18.49
N ARG A 59 -3.82 -10.82 19.11
CA ARG A 59 -2.88 -11.92 19.31
C ARG A 59 -3.49 -13.21 18.76
N ALA A 60 -2.73 -13.97 17.98
CA ALA A 60 -3.26 -15.12 17.25
C ALA A 60 -3.83 -16.19 18.20
N ASP A 61 -3.15 -16.47 19.31
CA ASP A 61 -3.60 -17.41 20.34
C ASP A 61 -4.93 -16.97 20.98
N LEU A 62 -5.08 -15.67 21.25
CA LEU A 62 -6.29 -15.12 21.86
C LEU A 62 -7.45 -14.99 20.88
N ALA A 63 -7.17 -14.68 19.61
CA ALA A 63 -8.17 -14.66 18.54
C ALA A 63 -8.72 -16.08 18.29
N HIS A 64 -7.87 -17.11 18.30
CA HIS A 64 -8.33 -18.49 18.22
C HIS A 64 -9.21 -18.88 19.41
N ARG A 65 -8.80 -18.49 20.64
CA ARG A 65 -9.63 -18.67 21.84
C ARG A 65 -10.97 -17.92 21.77
N ALA A 66 -11.01 -16.75 21.14
CA ALA A 66 -12.25 -16.01 20.92
C ALA A 66 -13.23 -16.81 20.05
N LEU A 67 -12.75 -17.42 18.96
CA LEU A 67 -13.59 -18.26 18.09
C LEU A 67 -14.11 -19.51 18.83
N LEU A 68 -13.26 -20.16 19.63
CA LEU A 68 -13.67 -21.29 20.46
C LEU A 68 -14.72 -20.90 21.51
N LEU A 69 -14.53 -19.75 22.18
CA LEU A 69 -15.49 -19.21 23.14
C LEU A 69 -16.82 -18.85 22.49
N PHE A 70 -16.81 -18.28 21.29
CA PHE A 70 -18.04 -18.03 20.53
C PHE A 70 -18.81 -19.32 20.27
N ARG A 71 -18.12 -20.37 19.82
CA ARG A 71 -18.72 -21.70 19.60
C ARG A 71 -19.33 -22.27 20.87
N SER A 72 -18.62 -22.21 22.00
CA SER A 72 -19.14 -22.74 23.28
C SER A 72 -20.37 -21.95 23.76
N LEU A 73 -20.38 -20.62 23.60
CA LEU A 73 -21.51 -19.77 23.96
C LEU A 73 -22.75 -20.09 23.12
N HIS A 74 -22.59 -20.39 21.83
CA HIS A 74 -23.70 -20.71 20.93
C HIS A 74 -24.15 -22.18 20.98
N ALA A 75 -23.38 -23.04 21.64
CA ALA A 75 -23.80 -24.40 22.01
C ALA A 75 -24.53 -24.45 23.37
N SER A 76 -24.56 -23.34 24.13
CA SER A 76 -25.22 -23.27 25.43
C SER A 76 -26.75 -23.21 25.30
N PRO A 77 -27.52 -23.67 26.30
CA PRO A 77 -28.99 -23.66 26.26
C PRO A 77 -29.60 -22.25 26.26
N SER A 78 -28.84 -21.21 26.63
CA SER A 78 -29.25 -19.80 26.60
C SER A 78 -28.21 -18.94 25.88
N PRO A 79 -28.10 -19.06 24.54
CA PRO A 79 -27.06 -18.36 23.79
C PRO A 79 -27.25 -16.83 23.85
N PRO A 80 -26.16 -16.05 23.92
CA PRO A 80 -26.27 -14.60 23.83
C PRO A 80 -26.80 -14.18 22.46
N PRO A 81 -27.49 -13.02 22.35
CA PRO A 81 -28.04 -12.58 21.07
C PRO A 81 -26.94 -12.48 20.00
N PRO A 82 -27.09 -13.17 18.85
CA PRO A 82 -25.99 -13.32 17.89
C PRO A 82 -25.45 -12.00 17.34
N HIS A 83 -26.30 -10.96 17.20
CA HIS A 83 -25.87 -9.65 16.71
C HIS A 83 -24.86 -8.94 17.65
N PHE A 84 -24.73 -9.35 18.92
CA PHE A 84 -23.75 -8.80 19.86
C PHE A 84 -22.44 -9.58 19.95
N SER A 85 -22.45 -10.89 19.65
CA SER A 85 -21.30 -11.79 19.75
C SER A 85 -20.62 -12.03 18.40
N LEU A 86 -21.40 -12.08 17.32
CA LEU A 86 -20.95 -12.44 15.98
C LEU A 86 -19.96 -11.41 15.39
N PRO A 87 -20.12 -10.08 15.58
CA PRO A 87 -19.08 -9.11 15.19
C PRO A 87 -17.72 -9.36 15.84
N ALA A 88 -17.69 -9.78 17.10
CA ALA A 88 -16.43 -10.07 17.80
C ALA A 88 -15.77 -11.35 17.27
N ALA A 89 -16.56 -12.39 16.99
CA ALA A 89 -16.06 -13.61 16.35
C ALA A 89 -15.56 -13.33 14.92
N LEU A 90 -16.28 -12.54 14.13
CA LEU A 90 -15.85 -12.11 12.80
C LEU A 90 -14.55 -11.30 12.87
N SER A 91 -14.42 -10.37 13.82
CA SER A 91 -13.18 -9.63 14.02
C SER A 91 -11.99 -10.54 14.37
N ALA A 92 -12.22 -11.60 15.14
CA ALA A 92 -11.18 -12.59 15.44
C ALA A 92 -10.81 -13.44 14.21
N ALA A 93 -11.80 -13.89 13.44
CA ALA A 93 -11.57 -14.60 12.18
C ALA A 93 -10.84 -13.72 11.15
N SER A 94 -11.22 -12.44 11.05
CA SER A 94 -10.59 -11.42 10.21
C SER A 94 -9.11 -11.25 10.56
N PHE A 95 -8.78 -11.15 11.85
CA PHE A 95 -7.40 -11.02 12.32
C PHE A 95 -6.54 -12.26 12.01
N LEU A 96 -7.16 -13.45 11.95
CA LEU A 96 -6.48 -14.70 11.61
C LEU A 96 -6.50 -14.98 10.10
N SER A 97 -7.16 -14.14 9.29
CA SER A 97 -7.50 -14.43 7.89
C SER A 97 -8.15 -15.81 7.71
N ALA A 98 -8.94 -16.24 8.69
CA ALA A 98 -9.54 -17.57 8.78
C ALA A 98 -10.81 -17.67 7.92
N LEU A 99 -10.62 -17.79 6.60
CA LEU A 99 -11.71 -17.83 5.62
C LEU A 99 -12.72 -18.97 5.84
N PRO A 100 -12.32 -20.22 6.16
CA PRO A 100 -13.28 -21.31 6.38
C PRO A 100 -14.23 -21.02 7.55
N GLU A 101 -13.70 -20.61 8.70
CA GLU A 101 -14.46 -20.21 9.89
C GLU A 101 -15.30 -18.97 9.58
N GLY A 102 -14.74 -18.00 8.86
CA GLY A 102 -15.44 -16.81 8.40
C GLY A 102 -16.67 -17.12 7.55
N ARG A 103 -16.58 -18.08 6.62
CA ARG A 103 -17.70 -18.55 5.80
C ARG A 103 -18.78 -19.24 6.65
N GLN A 104 -18.40 -19.99 7.68
CA GLN A 104 -19.36 -20.59 8.62
C GLN A 104 -20.10 -19.51 9.41
N LEU A 105 -19.39 -18.48 9.88
CA LEU A 105 -19.98 -17.33 10.57
C LEU A 105 -20.92 -16.52 9.65
N HIS A 106 -20.57 -16.34 8.38
CA HIS A 106 -21.46 -15.73 7.39
C HIS A 106 -22.72 -16.58 7.17
N ALA A 107 -22.58 -17.89 6.97
CA ALA A 107 -23.73 -18.78 6.80
C ALA A 107 -24.67 -18.73 8.03
N LEU A 108 -24.11 -18.65 9.24
CA LEU A 108 -24.90 -18.44 10.45
C LEU A 108 -25.61 -17.08 10.44
N ALA A 109 -24.92 -15.99 10.10
CA ALA A 109 -25.51 -14.66 10.00
C ALA A 109 -26.66 -14.60 8.96
N ALA A 110 -26.52 -15.28 7.83
CA ALA A 110 -27.55 -15.39 6.80
C ALA A 110 -28.76 -16.19 7.29
N LYS A 111 -28.55 -17.35 7.93
CA LYS A 111 -29.64 -18.15 8.54
C LYS A 111 -30.45 -17.38 9.58
N LEU A 112 -29.80 -16.46 10.30
CA LEU A 112 -30.42 -15.61 11.30
C LEU A 112 -31.02 -14.31 10.72
N ALA A 113 -31.02 -14.16 9.39
CA ALA A 113 -31.44 -12.95 8.68
C ALA A 113 -30.72 -11.67 9.14
N LEU A 114 -29.50 -11.80 9.68
CA LEU A 114 -28.66 -10.68 10.11
C LEU A 114 -27.80 -10.13 8.96
N ALA A 115 -27.42 -10.95 7.99
CA ALA A 115 -26.72 -10.51 6.78
C ALA A 115 -27.68 -10.55 5.58
N PRO A 116 -27.81 -9.48 4.77
CA PRO A 116 -27.15 -8.17 4.88
C PRO A 116 -27.93 -7.14 5.74
N ALA A 117 -29.07 -7.51 6.33
CA ALA A 117 -30.01 -6.56 6.93
C ALA A 117 -29.47 -5.79 8.16
N HIS A 118 -28.59 -6.40 8.96
CA HIS A 118 -28.02 -5.81 10.16
C HIS A 118 -26.65 -5.17 9.86
N THR A 119 -26.61 -3.85 9.72
CA THR A 119 -25.44 -3.07 9.25
C THR A 119 -24.13 -3.40 9.98
N VAL A 120 -24.14 -3.57 11.31
CA VAL A 120 -22.91 -3.89 12.08
C VAL A 120 -22.35 -5.27 11.72
N VAL A 121 -23.22 -6.25 11.49
CA VAL A 121 -22.80 -7.61 11.12
C VAL A 121 -22.31 -7.61 9.68
N ALA A 122 -23.01 -6.91 8.78
CA ALA A 122 -22.59 -6.74 7.40
C ALA A 122 -21.22 -6.06 7.27
N ASN A 123 -20.97 -4.98 8.03
CA ASN A 123 -19.67 -4.30 8.04
C ASN A 123 -18.56 -5.21 8.59
N SER A 124 -18.87 -6.02 9.61
CA SER A 124 -17.90 -6.99 10.16
C SER A 124 -17.56 -8.11 9.16
N LEU A 125 -18.55 -8.57 8.38
CA LEU A 125 -18.37 -9.54 7.29
C LEU A 125 -17.58 -8.93 6.13
N LEU A 126 -17.82 -7.66 5.81
CA LEU A 126 -17.08 -6.90 4.81
C LEU A 126 -15.59 -6.87 5.19
N HIS A 127 -15.28 -6.48 6.43
CA HIS A 127 -13.90 -6.47 6.94
C HIS A 127 -13.25 -7.87 6.94
N LEU A 128 -13.99 -8.92 7.28
CA LEU A 128 -13.53 -10.30 7.20
C LEU A 128 -13.11 -10.66 5.76
N TYR A 129 -13.98 -10.43 4.77
CA TYR A 129 -13.66 -10.75 3.38
C TYR A 129 -12.46 -9.95 2.87
N ALA A 130 -12.39 -8.66 3.21
CA ALA A 130 -11.23 -7.83 2.91
C ALA A 130 -9.93 -8.38 3.51
N SER A 131 -9.95 -8.80 4.78
CA SER A 131 -8.78 -9.35 5.48
C SER A 131 -8.38 -10.75 5.00
N CYS A 132 -9.26 -11.42 4.26
CA CYS A 132 -8.99 -12.71 3.61
C CYS A 132 -8.58 -12.58 2.15
N GLY A 133 -8.29 -11.37 1.64
CA GLY A 133 -7.85 -11.19 0.25
C GLY A 133 -8.99 -11.27 -0.77
N LEU A 134 -10.24 -11.05 -0.36
CA LEU A 134 -11.43 -11.18 -1.22
C LEU A 134 -12.21 -9.85 -1.33
N PRO A 135 -11.61 -8.80 -1.94
CA PRO A 135 -12.24 -7.49 -2.06
C PRO A 135 -13.55 -7.53 -2.87
N ASP A 136 -13.65 -8.36 -3.91
CA ASP A 136 -14.87 -8.50 -4.72
C ASP A 136 -16.05 -9.03 -3.91
N ALA A 137 -15.80 -10.01 -3.03
CA ALA A 137 -16.83 -10.55 -2.15
C ALA A 137 -17.27 -9.51 -1.11
N ALA A 138 -16.32 -8.74 -0.58
CA ALA A 138 -16.60 -7.63 0.33
C ALA A 138 -17.46 -6.56 -0.35
N LEU A 139 -17.14 -6.18 -1.59
CA LEU A 139 -17.87 -5.19 -2.37
C LEU A 139 -19.26 -5.70 -2.77
N ALA A 140 -19.40 -6.97 -3.17
CA ALA A 140 -20.70 -7.58 -3.44
C ALA A 140 -21.62 -7.51 -2.20
N LEU A 141 -21.09 -7.80 -1.01
CA LEU A 141 -21.84 -7.67 0.24
C LEU A 141 -22.20 -6.20 0.53
N PHE A 142 -21.26 -5.26 0.36
CA PHE A 142 -21.49 -3.84 0.53
C PHE A 142 -22.68 -3.33 -0.30
N ARG A 143 -22.75 -3.74 -1.57
CA ARG A 143 -23.83 -3.34 -2.48
C ARG A 143 -25.20 -3.79 -1.95
N LEU A 144 -25.28 -4.96 -1.32
CA LEU A 144 -26.49 -5.53 -0.75
C LEU A 144 -26.94 -4.90 0.59
N ILE A 145 -26.12 -4.06 1.25
CA ILE A 145 -26.50 -3.40 2.50
C ILE A 145 -27.65 -2.40 2.21
N PRO A 146 -28.85 -2.55 2.82
CA PRO A 146 -30.01 -1.71 2.52
C PRO A 146 -29.81 -0.25 2.92
N ALA A 147 -29.29 -0.01 4.12
CA ALA A 147 -28.98 1.30 4.67
C ALA A 147 -27.49 1.35 5.03
N LYS A 148 -26.69 1.89 4.09
CA LYS A 148 -25.24 2.04 4.25
C LYS A 148 -24.98 3.14 5.27
N SER A 149 -24.13 2.86 6.26
CA SER A 149 -23.65 3.88 7.18
C SER A 149 -22.28 4.40 6.75
N LEU A 150 -21.79 5.47 7.39
CA LEU A 150 -20.42 5.94 7.21
C LEU A 150 -19.38 4.82 7.41
N VAL A 151 -19.61 3.94 8.41
CA VAL A 151 -18.76 2.76 8.63
C VAL A 151 -18.81 1.78 7.45
N SER A 152 -19.97 1.60 6.81
CA SER A 152 -20.09 0.74 5.62
C SER A 152 -19.25 1.25 4.46
N TRP A 153 -19.31 2.56 4.18
CA TRP A 153 -18.50 3.21 3.15
C TRP A 153 -17.01 3.12 3.48
N ASN A 154 -16.64 3.48 4.70
CA ASN A 154 -15.27 3.45 5.19
C ASN A 154 -14.64 2.06 5.07
N THR A 155 -15.36 1.01 5.48
CA THR A 155 -14.84 -0.36 5.42
C THR A 155 -14.73 -0.85 3.97
N ALA A 156 -15.64 -0.42 3.08
CA ALA A 156 -15.59 -0.79 1.67
C ALA A 156 -14.44 -0.11 0.90
N ILE A 157 -14.23 1.19 1.14
CA ILE A 157 -13.11 1.95 0.56
C ILE A 157 -11.79 1.39 1.08
N ASP A 158 -11.68 1.14 2.39
CA ASP A 158 -10.50 0.52 3.00
C ASP A 158 -10.24 -0.89 2.46
N ALA A 159 -11.29 -1.69 2.27
CA ALA A 159 -11.17 -3.04 1.71
C ALA A 159 -10.55 -3.04 0.31
N LEU A 160 -11.00 -2.14 -0.57
CA LEU A 160 -10.43 -2.00 -1.92
C LEU A 160 -9.00 -1.46 -1.85
N ALA A 161 -8.76 -0.40 -1.07
CA ALA A 161 -7.46 0.25 -0.97
C ALA A 161 -6.37 -0.68 -0.40
N SER A 162 -6.68 -1.43 0.67
CA SER A 162 -5.75 -2.36 1.32
C SER A 162 -5.47 -3.63 0.52
N ASN A 163 -6.36 -4.01 -0.40
CA ASN A 163 -6.19 -5.15 -1.31
C ASN A 163 -5.60 -4.76 -2.68
N GLY A 164 -5.15 -3.51 -2.85
CA GLY A 164 -4.47 -3.06 -4.08
C GLY A 164 -5.39 -2.54 -5.18
N ASP A 165 -6.72 -2.63 -5.04
CA ASP A 165 -7.67 -2.00 -5.96
C ASP A 165 -7.86 -0.51 -5.61
N HIS A 166 -6.79 0.24 -5.86
CA HIS A 166 -6.74 1.66 -5.56
C HIS A 166 -7.72 2.46 -6.41
N LEU A 167 -7.88 2.13 -7.70
CA LEU A 167 -8.81 2.85 -8.58
C LEU A 167 -10.27 2.61 -8.18
N GLY A 168 -10.63 1.35 -7.88
CA GLY A 168 -11.97 1.03 -7.36
C GLY A 168 -12.27 1.73 -6.04
N ALA A 169 -11.30 1.85 -5.13
CA ALA A 169 -11.45 2.61 -3.89
C ALA A 169 -11.75 4.10 -4.14
N LEU A 170 -11.07 4.72 -5.11
CA LEU A 170 -11.28 6.12 -5.48
C LEU A 170 -12.62 6.34 -6.20
N ASP A 171 -13.06 5.39 -7.03
CA ASP A 171 -14.38 5.43 -7.65
C ASP A 171 -15.50 5.29 -6.61
N LEU A 172 -15.32 4.40 -5.62
CA LEU A 172 -16.26 4.27 -4.52
C LEU A 172 -16.30 5.53 -3.64
N PHE A 173 -15.18 6.20 -3.43
CA PHE A 173 -15.15 7.50 -2.76
C PHE A 173 -15.91 8.56 -3.55
N ARG A 174 -15.73 8.65 -4.88
CA ARG A 174 -16.52 9.56 -5.74
C ARG A 174 -18.01 9.26 -5.67
N GLU A 175 -18.39 7.98 -5.57
CA GLU A 175 -19.78 7.57 -5.36
C GLU A 175 -20.30 8.04 -4.00
N MET A 176 -19.54 7.84 -2.92
CA MET A 176 -19.88 8.34 -1.58
C MET A 176 -20.11 9.84 -1.57
N GLN A 177 -19.27 10.61 -2.28
CA GLN A 177 -19.41 12.08 -2.36
C GLN A 177 -20.70 12.56 -3.05
N ARG A 178 -21.34 11.70 -3.86
CA ARG A 178 -22.67 12.00 -4.43
C ARG A 178 -23.78 11.88 -3.38
N ASP A 179 -23.56 11.09 -2.33
CA ASP A 179 -24.45 11.00 -1.17
C ASP A 179 -24.13 12.12 -0.17
N THR A 180 -24.85 13.24 -0.30
CA THR A 180 -24.65 14.41 0.57
C THR A 180 -25.04 14.19 2.04
N THR A 181 -25.65 13.06 2.40
CA THR A 181 -26.10 12.78 3.78
C THR A 181 -24.99 12.22 4.67
N LEU A 182 -23.94 11.65 4.07
CA LEU A 182 -22.84 11.00 4.78
C LEU A 182 -21.50 11.64 4.38
N PRO A 183 -21.16 12.82 4.92
CA PRO A 183 -19.89 13.47 4.58
C PRO A 183 -18.70 12.58 5.00
N PRO A 184 -17.61 12.55 4.20
CA PRO A 184 -16.38 11.86 4.57
C PRO A 184 -15.86 12.31 5.93
N ASP A 185 -15.36 11.37 6.72
CA ASP A 185 -14.66 11.65 7.97
C ASP A 185 -13.14 11.44 7.84
N ALA A 186 -12.40 11.65 8.93
CA ALA A 186 -10.95 11.46 8.94
C ALA A 186 -10.52 10.04 8.52
N TYR A 187 -11.31 9.02 8.86
CA TYR A 187 -11.02 7.64 8.46
C TYR A 187 -11.28 7.43 6.97
N THR A 188 -12.38 7.97 6.42
CA THR A 188 -12.61 8.00 4.97
C THR A 188 -11.41 8.61 4.26
N VAL A 189 -10.97 9.79 4.72
CA VAL A 189 -9.82 10.48 4.11
C VAL A 189 -8.57 9.63 4.21
N GLN A 190 -8.28 9.02 5.36
CA GLN A 190 -7.10 8.16 5.52
C GLN A 190 -7.05 7.02 4.50
N SER A 191 -8.16 6.30 4.30
CA SER A 191 -8.25 5.24 3.28
C SER A 191 -8.10 5.78 1.85
N VAL A 192 -8.66 6.97 1.57
CA VAL A 192 -8.52 7.64 0.28
C VAL A 192 -7.09 8.13 0.02
N LEU A 193 -6.39 8.63 1.04
CA LEU A 193 -4.97 9.00 0.95
C LEU A 193 -4.14 7.75 0.60
N GLY A 194 -4.41 6.62 1.24
CA GLY A 194 -3.76 5.34 0.92
C GLY A 194 -4.03 4.88 -0.51
N ALA A 195 -5.26 4.99 -0.99
CA ALA A 195 -5.62 4.67 -2.38
C ALA A 195 -4.93 5.62 -3.38
N CYS A 196 -4.90 6.93 -3.10
CA CYS A 196 -4.19 7.90 -3.94
C CYS A 196 -2.68 7.60 -3.99
N ALA A 197 -2.08 7.25 -2.85
CA ALA A 197 -0.69 6.85 -2.74
C ALA A 197 -0.39 5.60 -3.58
N GLY A 198 -1.28 4.60 -3.52
CA GLY A 198 -1.17 3.38 -4.32
C GLY A 198 -1.31 3.61 -5.83
N ALA A 199 -2.29 4.42 -6.24
CA ALA A 199 -2.55 4.75 -7.64
C ALA A 199 -1.59 5.81 -8.23
N GLY A 200 -0.80 6.49 -7.39
CA GLY A 200 0.01 7.63 -7.81
C GLY A 200 -0.84 8.88 -8.17
N ALA A 201 -2.05 8.99 -7.62
CA ALA A 201 -3.01 10.05 -7.96
C ALA A 201 -2.82 11.31 -7.10
N LEU A 202 -1.83 12.14 -7.48
CA LEU A 202 -1.42 13.30 -6.69
C LEU A 202 -2.51 14.36 -6.56
N SER A 203 -3.19 14.73 -7.66
CA SER A 203 -4.20 15.80 -7.62
C SER A 203 -5.37 15.45 -6.70
N LEU A 204 -5.82 14.19 -6.74
CA LEU A 204 -6.88 13.68 -5.88
C LEU A 204 -6.41 13.57 -4.42
N GLY A 205 -5.15 13.20 -4.19
CA GLY A 205 -4.53 13.23 -2.87
C GLY A 205 -4.47 14.64 -2.28
N VAL A 206 -4.10 15.65 -3.08
CA VAL A 206 -4.12 17.07 -2.69
C VAL A 206 -5.54 17.53 -2.38
N TYR A 207 -6.52 17.11 -3.20
CA TYR A 207 -7.94 17.39 -2.95
C TYR A 207 -8.42 16.76 -1.63
N ALA A 208 -8.08 15.50 -1.36
CA ALA A 208 -8.41 14.82 -0.10
C ALA A 208 -7.77 15.50 1.11
N HIS A 209 -6.51 15.95 0.99
CA HIS A 209 -5.84 16.74 2.02
C HIS A 209 -6.54 18.09 2.23
N ALA A 210 -6.96 18.78 1.17
CA ALA A 210 -7.71 20.04 1.30
C ALA A 210 -9.10 19.83 1.95
N LEU A 211 -9.79 18.72 1.63
CA LEU A 211 -11.05 18.34 2.26
C LEU A 211 -10.88 18.16 3.76
N LEU A 212 -9.81 17.47 4.17
CA LEU A 212 -9.45 17.27 5.56
C LEU A 212 -9.23 18.59 6.30
N LEU A 213 -8.41 19.49 5.74
CA LEU A 213 -8.14 20.80 6.32
C LEU A 213 -9.42 21.64 6.45
N ARG A 214 -10.33 21.55 5.48
CA ARG A 214 -11.62 22.26 5.51
C ARG A 214 -12.57 21.70 6.57
N GLN A 215 -12.64 20.38 6.72
CA GLN A 215 -13.55 19.73 7.67
C GLN A 215 -13.05 19.83 9.11
N LEU A 216 -11.73 19.70 9.33
CA LEU A 216 -11.13 19.69 10.66
C LEU A 216 -10.64 21.07 11.13
N GLY A 217 -10.37 22.01 10.22
CA GLY A 217 -9.87 23.36 10.53
C GLY A 217 -10.79 24.22 11.39
N GLY A 218 -12.04 23.79 11.65
CA GLY A 218 -12.94 24.42 12.61
C GLY A 218 -12.85 23.87 14.04
N HIS A 219 -12.32 22.65 14.25
CA HIS A 219 -12.45 21.91 15.51
C HIS A 219 -11.13 21.26 16.02
N GLY A 220 -10.04 21.27 15.25
CA GLY A 220 -8.73 20.76 15.70
C GLY A 220 -7.57 21.11 14.76
N ASP A 221 -6.37 21.19 15.34
CA ASP A 221 -5.14 21.38 14.58
C ASP A 221 -4.71 20.05 13.93
N VAL A 222 -4.99 19.90 12.63
CA VAL A 222 -4.64 18.69 11.84
C VAL A 222 -3.15 18.35 11.94
N SER A 223 -2.29 19.34 12.18
CA SER A 223 -0.84 19.10 12.33
C SER A 223 -0.52 18.21 13.55
N ARG A 224 -1.40 18.13 14.55
CA ARG A 224 -1.22 17.29 15.74
C ARG A 224 -1.71 15.85 15.56
N ASP A 225 -2.45 15.54 14.51
CA ASP A 225 -2.87 14.16 14.25
C ASP A 225 -1.73 13.39 13.56
N VAL A 226 -0.91 12.72 14.37
CA VAL A 226 0.27 11.97 13.89
C VAL A 226 -0.12 10.92 12.85
N LEU A 227 -1.27 10.25 13.00
CA LEU A 227 -1.71 9.19 12.10
C LEU A 227 -2.01 9.74 10.70
N ILE A 228 -2.78 10.83 10.65
CA ILE A 228 -3.10 11.53 9.40
C ILE A 228 -1.82 12.06 8.73
N ASN A 229 -0.94 12.72 9.49
CA ASN A 229 0.27 13.29 8.92
C ASN A 229 1.19 12.19 8.37
N ASN A 230 1.30 11.04 9.04
CA ASN A 230 2.01 9.88 8.50
C ASN A 230 1.42 9.40 7.16
N SER A 231 0.09 9.36 7.03
CA SER A 231 -0.58 9.05 5.75
C SER A 231 -0.36 10.13 4.68
N LEU A 232 -0.23 11.40 5.05
CA LEU A 232 0.09 12.49 4.12
C LEU A 232 1.55 12.41 3.64
N VAL A 233 2.51 12.09 4.52
CA VAL A 233 3.91 11.85 4.11
C VAL A 233 3.97 10.66 3.14
N ASP A 234 3.28 9.56 3.45
CA ASP A 234 3.21 8.38 2.57
C ASP A 234 2.56 8.71 1.21
N LEU A 235 1.46 9.46 1.21
CA LEU A 235 0.80 9.95 -0.01
C LEU A 235 1.78 10.73 -0.88
N TYR A 236 2.34 11.82 -0.35
CA TYR A 236 3.18 12.71 -1.14
C TYR A 236 4.45 12.02 -1.62
N GLY A 237 5.03 11.15 -0.79
CA GLY A 237 6.15 10.31 -1.18
C GLY A 237 5.78 9.40 -2.36
N LYS A 238 4.77 8.56 -2.19
CA LYS A 238 4.34 7.58 -3.21
C LYS A 238 3.73 8.20 -4.49
N CYS A 239 3.36 9.48 -4.44
CA CYS A 239 2.94 10.27 -5.59
C CYS A 239 4.08 11.07 -6.26
N GLY A 240 5.35 10.88 -5.86
CA GLY A 240 6.47 11.57 -6.52
C GLY A 240 6.62 13.05 -6.15
N ALA A 241 6.08 13.48 -5.00
CA ALA A 241 6.15 14.84 -4.49
C ALA A 241 6.93 14.88 -3.15
N VAL A 242 8.21 14.49 -3.19
CA VAL A 242 9.03 14.29 -1.98
C VAL A 242 9.21 15.56 -1.16
N GLU A 243 9.26 16.72 -1.79
CA GLU A 243 9.35 18.01 -1.12
C GLU A 243 8.09 18.31 -0.30
N LEU A 244 6.90 17.93 -0.78
CA LEU A 244 5.67 18.05 -0.01
C LEU A 244 5.64 17.06 1.15
N ALA A 245 6.09 15.82 0.94
CA ALA A 245 6.22 14.83 2.01
C ALA A 245 7.13 15.34 3.12
N ARG A 246 8.29 15.91 2.76
CA ARG A 246 9.24 16.53 3.69
C ARG A 246 8.63 17.73 4.41
N GLN A 247 7.91 18.62 3.71
CA GLN A 247 7.25 19.76 4.33
C GLN A 247 6.20 19.34 5.36
N VAL A 248 5.39 18.31 5.08
CA VAL A 248 4.44 17.76 6.05
C VAL A 248 5.20 17.26 7.27
N PHE A 249 6.21 16.42 7.07
CA PHE A 249 6.99 15.84 8.15
C PHE A 249 7.71 16.89 9.01
N ASP A 250 8.32 17.91 8.41
CA ASP A 250 9.03 18.98 9.12
C ASP A 250 8.07 19.88 9.92
N ARG A 251 6.80 20.00 9.51
CA ARG A 251 5.76 20.78 10.20
C ARG A 251 5.07 20.02 11.34
N MET A 252 5.28 18.71 11.48
CA MET A 252 4.69 17.93 12.58
C MET A 252 5.26 18.41 13.93
N PRO A 253 4.42 18.82 14.90
CA PRO A 253 4.87 19.19 16.24
C PRO A 253 5.22 17.95 17.07
N GLU A 254 4.51 16.83 16.85
CA GLU A 254 4.72 15.55 17.49
C GLU A 254 4.98 14.50 16.41
N ARG A 255 5.96 13.62 16.65
CA ARG A 255 6.35 12.55 15.73
C ARG A 255 6.45 11.25 16.51
N ASP A 256 5.84 10.20 16.01
CA ASP A 256 6.05 8.86 16.52
C ASP A 256 7.10 8.13 15.68
N ILE A 257 7.46 6.92 16.09
CA ILE A 257 8.40 6.08 15.34
C ILE A 257 7.93 5.82 13.89
N THR A 258 6.62 5.80 13.66
CA THR A 258 6.02 5.63 12.34
C THR A 258 6.30 6.85 11.46
N SER A 259 6.21 8.07 11.99
CA SER A 259 6.58 9.31 11.29
C SER A 259 7.99 9.26 10.74
N TRP A 260 8.95 8.86 11.59
CA TRP A 260 10.36 8.72 11.20
C TRP A 260 10.55 7.66 10.12
N ASN A 261 9.95 6.49 10.32
CA ASN A 261 10.08 5.37 9.39
C ASN A 261 9.56 5.71 8.00
N VAL A 262 8.38 6.34 7.90
CA VAL A 262 7.78 6.74 6.62
C VAL A 262 8.64 7.82 5.94
N ALA A 263 9.14 8.80 6.68
CA ALA A 263 9.98 9.85 6.12
C ALA A 263 11.35 9.33 5.62
N ILE A 264 12.03 8.49 6.40
CA ILE A 264 13.30 7.85 6.01
C ILE A 264 13.09 7.00 4.76
N LEU A 265 12.07 6.13 4.76
CA LEU A 265 11.78 5.26 3.61
C LEU A 265 11.40 6.07 2.36
N THR A 266 10.65 7.15 2.52
CA THR A 266 10.30 8.04 1.41
C THR A 266 11.56 8.65 0.78
N LEU A 267 12.48 9.18 1.58
CA LEU A 267 13.75 9.72 1.05
C LEU A 267 14.60 8.64 0.39
N ALA A 268 14.69 7.45 0.99
CA ALA A 268 15.39 6.30 0.44
C ALA A 268 14.87 5.94 -0.96
N ASN A 269 13.56 5.77 -1.11
CA ASN A 269 12.91 5.39 -2.36
C ASN A 269 13.10 6.45 -3.45
N HIS A 270 13.34 7.72 -3.09
CA HIS A 270 13.59 8.80 -4.05
C HIS A 270 15.07 8.92 -4.46
N GLY A 271 15.97 8.11 -3.90
CA GLY A 271 17.40 8.23 -4.12
C GLY A 271 18.07 9.34 -3.29
N CYS A 272 17.35 9.95 -2.35
CA CYS A 272 17.88 10.94 -1.40
C CYS A 272 18.61 10.22 -0.25
N VAL A 273 19.56 9.35 -0.59
CA VAL A 273 20.20 8.40 0.35
C VAL A 273 20.87 9.11 1.51
N ARG A 274 21.59 10.21 1.24
CA ARG A 274 22.27 11.00 2.28
C ARG A 274 21.26 11.61 3.26
N GLU A 275 20.21 12.24 2.75
CA GLU A 275 19.16 12.85 3.60
C GLU A 275 18.43 11.77 4.43
N SER A 276 18.20 10.58 3.86
CA SER A 276 17.63 9.44 4.58
C SER A 276 18.49 9.02 5.78
N VAL A 277 19.82 8.96 5.60
CA VAL A 277 20.78 8.61 6.66
C VAL A 277 20.87 9.74 7.70
N GLU A 278 20.94 10.99 7.26
CA GLU A 278 20.90 12.17 8.15
C GLU A 278 19.64 12.18 9.01
N LEU A 279 18.51 11.76 8.46
CA LEU A 279 17.24 11.69 9.19
C LEU A 279 17.23 10.57 10.23
N PHE A 280 17.84 9.43 9.95
CA PHE A 280 18.08 8.37 10.96
C PHE A 280 19.01 8.85 12.08
N ASP A 281 20.08 9.56 11.74
CA ASP A 281 20.99 10.12 12.74
C ASP A 281 20.30 11.20 13.59
N ARG A 282 19.43 12.02 13.00
CA ARG A 282 18.59 12.99 13.74
C ARG A 282 17.63 12.28 14.70
N MET A 283 16.93 11.25 14.23
CA MET A 283 16.02 10.43 15.03
C MET A 283 16.72 9.86 16.28
N THR A 284 17.91 9.29 16.10
CA THR A 284 18.62 8.56 17.15
C THR A 284 19.43 9.49 18.07
N ARG A 285 20.18 10.44 17.52
CA ARG A 285 21.14 11.25 18.28
C ARG A 285 20.58 12.57 18.80
N ALA A 286 19.68 13.21 18.05
CA ALA A 286 19.12 14.50 18.44
C ALA A 286 17.81 14.35 19.21
N GLU A 287 16.92 13.47 18.74
CA GLU A 287 15.58 13.29 19.32
C GLU A 287 15.45 12.06 20.22
N ASN A 288 16.50 11.25 20.36
CA ASN A 288 16.56 10.07 21.23
C ASN A 288 15.39 9.07 21.02
N VAL A 289 14.89 8.97 19.79
CA VAL A 289 13.84 8.01 19.43
C VAL A 289 14.51 6.67 19.11
N VAL A 290 14.12 5.63 19.84
CA VAL A 290 14.68 4.28 19.69
C VAL A 290 14.19 3.66 18.37
N PRO A 291 15.09 3.30 17.43
CA PRO A 291 14.76 2.57 16.21
C PRO A 291 14.07 1.24 16.48
N ASN A 292 13.22 0.81 15.54
CA ASN A 292 12.64 -0.52 15.51
C ASN A 292 13.01 -1.26 14.22
N ALA A 293 12.52 -2.48 14.07
CA ALA A 293 12.73 -3.29 12.87
C ALA A 293 12.35 -2.54 11.56
N ILE A 294 11.27 -1.77 11.57
CA ILE A 294 10.84 -1.02 10.38
C ILE A 294 11.82 0.11 10.07
N THR A 295 12.39 0.75 11.08
CA THR A 295 13.45 1.78 10.92
C THR A 295 14.66 1.22 10.18
N PHE A 296 15.12 0.03 10.57
CA PHE A 296 16.28 -0.59 9.93
C PHE A 296 16.00 -1.05 8.51
N VAL A 297 14.79 -1.53 8.19
CA VAL A 297 14.39 -1.78 6.79
C VAL A 297 14.49 -0.50 5.95
N ALA A 298 14.05 0.64 6.47
CA ALA A 298 14.10 1.90 5.74
C ALA A 298 15.54 2.36 5.45
N VAL A 299 16.45 2.26 6.44
CA VAL A 299 17.86 2.65 6.25
C VAL A 299 18.62 1.65 5.38
N LEU A 300 18.38 0.34 5.52
CA LEU A 300 18.96 -0.67 4.65
C LEU A 300 18.46 -0.49 3.20
N SER A 301 17.21 -0.10 3.01
CA SER A 301 16.68 0.25 1.67
C SER A 301 17.41 1.47 1.09
N ALA A 302 17.75 2.48 1.91
CA ALA A 302 18.57 3.60 1.49
C ALA A 302 19.97 3.14 1.02
N CYS A 303 20.61 2.25 1.80
CA CYS A 303 21.90 1.65 1.42
C CYS A 303 21.81 0.87 0.11
N ASN A 304 20.73 0.10 -0.08
CA ASN A 304 20.45 -0.64 -1.31
C ASN A 304 20.30 0.28 -2.52
N HIS A 305 19.60 1.40 -2.39
CA HIS A 305 19.43 2.34 -3.51
C HIS A 305 20.67 3.21 -3.78
N GLY A 306 21.56 3.33 -2.79
CA GLY A 306 22.82 4.06 -2.89
C GLY A 306 24.04 3.21 -3.23
N GLY A 307 23.92 1.87 -3.25
CA GLY A 307 25.06 0.97 -3.41
C GLY A 307 26.05 1.01 -2.25
N MET A 308 25.58 1.36 -1.05
CA MET A 308 26.41 1.56 0.14
C MET A 308 26.55 0.26 0.92
N VAL A 309 27.41 -0.64 0.42
CA VAL A 309 27.56 -2.00 0.97
C VAL A 309 28.07 -1.97 2.42
N GLU A 310 29.11 -1.20 2.70
CA GLU A 310 29.71 -1.14 4.04
C GLU A 310 28.76 -0.51 5.08
N GLU A 311 28.05 0.55 4.70
CA GLU A 311 27.01 1.13 5.55
C GLU A 311 25.86 0.15 5.77
N GLY A 312 25.46 -0.62 4.75
CA GLY A 312 24.46 -1.68 4.86
C GLY A 312 24.87 -2.72 5.91
N ARG A 313 26.11 -3.23 5.84
CA ARG A 313 26.68 -4.15 6.84
C ARG A 313 26.66 -3.53 8.23
N ARG A 314 27.13 -2.28 8.36
CA ARG A 314 27.18 -1.56 9.63
C ARG A 314 25.80 -1.39 10.26
N TYR A 315 24.78 -1.02 9.49
CA TYR A 315 23.41 -0.87 10.00
C TYR A 315 22.79 -2.21 10.38
N PHE A 316 23.03 -3.26 9.60
CA PHE A 316 22.55 -4.60 9.94
C PHE A 316 23.19 -5.14 11.22
N GLU A 317 24.49 -4.92 11.42
CA GLU A 317 25.17 -5.27 12.66
C GLU A 317 24.65 -4.44 13.84
N MET A 318 24.58 -3.11 13.70
CA MET A 318 24.05 -2.19 14.71
C MET A 318 22.65 -2.59 15.19
N MET A 319 21.77 -3.00 14.27
CA MET A 319 20.43 -3.49 14.60
C MET A 319 20.46 -4.63 15.62
N VAL A 320 21.39 -5.58 15.44
CA VAL A 320 21.50 -6.79 16.26
C VAL A 320 22.29 -6.52 17.54
N SER A 321 23.45 -5.88 17.43
CA SER A 321 24.40 -5.72 18.54
C SER A 321 23.98 -4.60 19.51
N GLU A 322 23.59 -3.43 19.00
CA GLU A 322 23.27 -2.25 19.80
C GLU A 322 21.79 -2.24 20.21
N TYR A 323 20.88 -2.45 19.24
CA TYR A 323 19.44 -2.33 19.48
C TYR A 323 18.75 -3.66 19.83
N ARG A 324 19.46 -4.79 19.77
CA ARG A 324 18.94 -6.13 20.09
C ARG A 324 17.68 -6.50 19.31
N ILE A 325 17.55 -5.98 18.09
CA ILE A 325 16.43 -6.26 17.21
C ILE A 325 16.76 -7.54 16.44
N ARG A 326 15.89 -8.55 16.58
CA ARG A 326 16.04 -9.80 15.83
C ARG A 326 15.77 -9.55 14.34
N PRO A 327 16.69 -9.93 13.44
CA PRO A 327 16.46 -9.84 12.00
C PRO A 327 15.21 -10.63 11.59
N ARG A 328 14.49 -10.05 10.63
CA ARG A 328 13.28 -10.59 9.98
C ARG A 328 13.52 -10.69 8.48
N ILE A 329 12.59 -11.32 7.77
CA ILE A 329 12.67 -11.56 6.32
C ILE A 329 12.97 -10.27 5.53
N GLU A 330 12.40 -9.13 5.94
CA GLU A 330 12.59 -7.86 5.24
C GLU A 330 14.04 -7.34 5.36
N HIS A 331 14.69 -7.55 6.50
CA HIS A 331 16.08 -7.13 6.71
C HIS A 331 17.05 -8.01 5.93
N TYR A 332 16.82 -9.33 5.93
CA TYR A 332 17.61 -10.27 5.12
C TYR A 332 17.41 -9.98 3.63
N GLY A 333 16.18 -9.70 3.19
CA GLY A 333 15.88 -9.29 1.83
C GLY A 333 16.68 -8.06 1.39
N CYS A 334 16.75 -7.03 2.25
CA CYS A 334 17.57 -5.84 1.96
C CYS A 334 19.07 -6.18 1.89
N MET A 335 19.61 -6.94 2.85
CA MET A 335 21.04 -7.29 2.86
C MET A 335 21.44 -8.16 1.67
N VAL A 336 20.62 -9.15 1.32
CA VAL A 336 20.86 -10.00 0.15
C VAL A 336 20.80 -9.15 -1.12
N ASP A 337 19.85 -8.24 -1.27
CA ASP A 337 19.78 -7.36 -2.46
C ASP A 337 21.00 -6.43 -2.55
N ILE A 338 21.45 -5.84 -1.44
CA ILE A 338 22.67 -5.01 -1.37
C ILE A 338 23.90 -5.80 -1.86
N LEU A 339 24.13 -6.97 -1.30
CA LEU A 339 25.30 -7.81 -1.60
C LEU A 339 25.23 -8.37 -3.02
N ALA A 340 24.06 -8.89 -3.42
CA ALA A 340 23.85 -9.49 -4.73
C ALA A 340 24.06 -8.47 -5.86
N ARG A 341 23.53 -7.25 -5.72
CA ARG A 341 23.74 -6.16 -6.71
C ARG A 341 25.18 -5.70 -6.81
N ALA A 342 25.90 -5.68 -5.68
CA ALA A 342 27.32 -5.35 -5.65
C ALA A 342 28.24 -6.49 -6.13
N GLY A 343 27.68 -7.70 -6.27
CA GLY A 343 28.37 -8.89 -6.76
C GLY A 343 29.05 -9.77 -5.74
N PHE A 344 28.75 -9.54 -4.46
CA PHE A 344 29.15 -10.42 -3.36
C PHE A 344 28.17 -11.61 -3.24
N ILE A 345 28.06 -12.42 -4.30
CA ILE A 345 27.09 -13.52 -4.39
C ILE A 345 27.33 -14.58 -3.30
N GLU A 346 28.59 -14.95 -3.05
CA GLU A 346 28.95 -15.92 -2.02
C GLU A 346 28.57 -15.43 -0.62
N GLU A 347 28.89 -14.18 -0.28
CA GLU A 347 28.50 -13.57 1.00
C GLU A 347 26.97 -13.46 1.13
N ALA A 348 26.27 -13.17 0.04
CA ALA A 348 24.80 -13.15 0.04
C ALA A 348 24.22 -14.56 0.33
N LEU A 349 24.84 -15.63 -0.19
CA LEU A 349 24.46 -17.01 0.13
C LEU A 349 24.79 -17.39 1.58
N ASP A 350 25.89 -16.88 2.14
CA ASP A 350 26.23 -17.05 3.55
C ASP A 350 25.18 -16.38 4.46
N VAL A 351 24.73 -15.16 4.11
CA VAL A 351 23.64 -14.47 4.80
C VAL A 351 22.36 -15.32 4.76
N VAL A 352 22.00 -15.88 3.60
CA VAL A 352 20.83 -16.76 3.46
C VAL A 352 20.96 -18.02 4.30
N SER A 353 22.14 -18.64 4.33
CA SER A 353 22.42 -19.83 5.13
C SER A 353 22.34 -19.57 6.63
N GLY A 354 22.66 -18.34 7.06
CA GLY A 354 22.56 -17.88 8.45
C GLY A 354 21.18 -17.35 8.87
N MET A 355 20.16 -17.43 8.01
CA MET A 355 18.83 -16.90 8.31
C MET A 355 18.14 -17.66 9.44
N ASN A 356 17.48 -16.90 10.32
CA ASN A 356 16.66 -17.47 11.42
C ASN A 356 15.20 -17.75 11.02
N CYS A 357 14.87 -17.58 9.74
CA CYS A 357 13.56 -17.75 9.13
C CYS A 357 13.73 -18.39 7.73
N ARG A 358 12.64 -18.91 7.18
CA ARG A 358 12.66 -19.46 5.82
C ARG A 358 12.82 -18.33 4.80
N PRO A 359 13.76 -18.43 3.85
CA PRO A 359 13.86 -17.48 2.75
C PRO A 359 12.59 -17.47 1.91
N ASP A 360 12.16 -16.28 1.49
CA ASP A 360 11.03 -16.11 0.59
C ASP A 360 11.47 -16.14 -0.88
N ALA A 361 10.50 -16.18 -1.79
CA ALA A 361 10.77 -16.18 -3.22
C ALA A 361 11.45 -14.87 -3.69
N ILE A 362 11.29 -13.76 -2.96
CA ILE A 362 11.93 -12.48 -3.31
C ILE A 362 13.45 -12.59 -3.15
N ILE A 363 13.93 -13.13 -2.02
CA ILE A 363 15.37 -13.35 -1.76
C ILE A 363 16.01 -14.21 -2.86
N TRP A 364 15.39 -15.35 -3.19
CA TRP A 364 15.91 -16.23 -4.24
C TRP A 364 15.87 -15.58 -5.62
N ARG A 365 14.82 -14.80 -5.92
CA ARG A 365 14.75 -14.02 -7.17
C ARG A 365 15.82 -12.94 -7.26
N SER A 366 16.14 -12.26 -6.17
CA SER A 366 17.22 -11.25 -6.13
C SER A 366 18.59 -11.90 -6.38
N LEU A 367 18.87 -13.04 -5.75
CA LEU A 367 20.09 -13.82 -6.03
C LEU A 367 20.14 -14.30 -7.48
N LEU A 368 19.04 -14.85 -8.00
CA LEU A 368 18.97 -15.31 -9.39
C LEU A 368 19.17 -14.17 -10.41
N ASP A 369 18.58 -12.99 -10.16
CA ASP A 369 18.79 -11.81 -11.02
C ASP A 369 20.27 -11.39 -11.01
N ALA A 370 20.91 -11.36 -9.83
CA ALA A 370 22.33 -11.05 -9.72
C ALA A 370 23.23 -12.07 -10.41
N CYS A 371 23.00 -13.37 -10.21
CA CYS A 371 23.69 -14.45 -10.91
C CYS A 371 23.55 -14.32 -12.44
N SER A 372 22.37 -13.95 -12.92
CA SER A 372 22.10 -13.76 -14.35
C SER A 372 22.87 -12.59 -14.97
N ARG A 373 23.16 -11.54 -14.19
CA ARG A 373 23.88 -10.35 -14.66
C ARG A 373 25.40 -10.51 -14.59
N GLN A 374 25.89 -11.27 -13.63
CA GLN A 374 27.32 -11.42 -13.35
C GLN A 374 27.92 -12.72 -13.88
N ASN A 375 27.11 -13.51 -14.60
CA ASN A 375 27.52 -14.78 -15.22
C ASN A 375 28.12 -15.77 -14.19
N ALA A 376 27.48 -15.88 -13.02
CA ALA A 376 27.92 -16.72 -11.90
C ALA A 376 27.79 -18.25 -12.14
N GLY A 377 27.59 -18.67 -13.39
CA GLY A 377 27.37 -20.06 -13.79
C GLY A 377 25.88 -20.41 -13.98
N VAL A 378 25.61 -21.31 -14.93
CA VAL A 378 24.24 -21.79 -15.22
C VAL A 378 23.75 -22.68 -14.10
N GLU A 379 24.62 -23.51 -13.54
CA GLU A 379 24.32 -24.50 -12.51
C GLU A 379 23.85 -23.84 -11.21
N LEU A 380 24.56 -22.78 -10.77
CA LEU A 380 24.16 -22.00 -9.60
C LEU A 380 22.81 -21.31 -9.82
N SER A 381 22.60 -20.74 -11.01
CA SER A 381 21.35 -20.08 -11.38
C SER A 381 20.16 -21.06 -11.40
N GLU A 382 20.36 -22.28 -11.92
CA GLU A 382 19.34 -23.34 -11.89
C GLU A 382 19.01 -23.78 -10.46
N ALA A 383 20.01 -23.88 -9.59
CA ALA A 383 19.80 -24.19 -8.18
C ALA A 383 18.96 -23.10 -7.48
N MET A 384 19.27 -21.82 -7.70
CA MET A 384 18.50 -20.70 -7.15
C MET A 384 17.07 -20.68 -7.70
N ALA A 385 16.88 -20.97 -8.99
CA ALA A 385 15.56 -21.05 -9.60
C ALA A 385 14.70 -22.15 -8.96
N LYS A 386 15.25 -23.34 -8.72
CA LYS A 386 14.53 -24.44 -8.04
C LYS A 386 14.08 -24.02 -6.63
N LEU A 387 14.98 -23.42 -5.85
CA LEU A 387 14.67 -22.93 -4.51
C LEU A 387 13.57 -21.85 -4.52
N ALA A 388 13.57 -20.98 -5.54
CA ALA A 388 12.53 -19.96 -5.69
C ALA A 388 11.15 -20.57 -6.05
N LEU A 389 11.12 -21.63 -6.88
CA LEU A 389 9.89 -22.32 -7.28
C LEU A 389 9.28 -23.18 -6.17
N ASP A 390 10.12 -23.69 -5.25
CA ASP A 390 9.67 -24.50 -4.11
C ASP A 390 8.94 -23.67 -3.04
N VAL A 391 9.06 -22.33 -3.07
CA VAL A 391 8.35 -21.43 -2.16
C VAL A 391 7.01 -21.03 -2.80
N PRO A 392 5.86 -21.23 -2.12
CA PRO A 392 4.58 -20.71 -2.59
C PRO A 392 4.63 -19.17 -2.71
N ASP A 393 4.64 -18.67 -3.94
CA ASP A 393 4.59 -17.24 -4.29
C ASP A 393 3.69 -17.08 -5.52
N ASP A 394 2.88 -16.02 -5.58
CA ASP A 394 2.05 -15.72 -6.74
C ASP A 394 2.90 -15.22 -7.94
N ALA A 395 4.16 -14.84 -7.70
CA ALA A 395 5.07 -14.29 -8.69
C ALA A 395 6.04 -15.33 -9.32
N VAL A 396 5.66 -16.62 -9.40
CA VAL A 396 6.46 -17.72 -9.99
C VAL A 396 6.97 -17.39 -11.40
N SER A 397 6.17 -16.66 -12.19
CA SER A 397 6.52 -16.26 -13.56
C SER A 397 7.84 -15.48 -13.65
N GLY A 398 8.20 -14.72 -12.61
CA GLY A 398 9.45 -13.96 -12.55
C GLY A 398 10.70 -14.86 -12.56
N VAL A 399 10.62 -16.03 -11.92
CA VAL A 399 11.73 -17.00 -11.86
C VAL A 399 12.04 -17.55 -13.25
N TYR A 400 11.02 -17.98 -13.99
CA TYR A 400 11.17 -18.49 -15.35
C TYR A 400 11.72 -17.43 -16.32
N VAL A 401 11.29 -16.17 -16.17
CA VAL A 401 11.84 -15.05 -16.98
C VAL A 401 13.34 -14.86 -16.72
N LEU A 402 13.78 -14.92 -15.46
CA LEU A 402 15.20 -14.83 -15.11
C LEU A 402 15.99 -16.05 -15.60
N LEU A 403 15.45 -17.26 -15.45
CA LEU A 403 16.09 -18.49 -15.93
C LEU A 403 16.25 -18.49 -17.47
N SER A 404 15.22 -18.04 -18.19
CA SER A 404 15.30 -17.85 -19.64
C SER A 404 16.39 -16.83 -20.03
N ARG A 405 16.61 -15.79 -19.22
CA ARG A 405 17.69 -14.82 -19.42
C ARG A 405 19.06 -15.48 -19.21
N VAL A 406 19.23 -16.29 -18.17
CA VAL A 406 20.46 -17.07 -17.92
C VAL A 406 20.80 -17.96 -19.11
N TYR A 407 19.85 -18.76 -19.60
CA TYR A 407 20.08 -19.62 -20.76
C TYR A 407 20.40 -18.83 -22.04
N ALA A 408 19.75 -17.67 -22.24
CA ALA A 408 20.05 -16.81 -23.38
C ALA A 408 21.48 -16.23 -23.31
N PHE A 409 21.96 -15.85 -22.12
CA PHE A 409 23.36 -15.42 -21.94
C PHE A 409 24.35 -16.56 -22.17
N ALA A 410 24.02 -17.77 -21.72
CA ALA A 410 24.78 -18.99 -21.99
C ALA A 410 24.63 -19.52 -23.43
N GLN A 411 23.92 -18.80 -24.32
CA GLN A 411 23.63 -19.19 -25.71
C GLN A 411 22.91 -20.54 -25.87
N LYS A 412 22.24 -21.03 -24.83
CA LYS A 412 21.47 -22.28 -24.83
C LYS A 412 20.03 -22.04 -25.29
N TRP A 413 19.83 -21.80 -26.59
CA TRP A 413 18.51 -21.44 -27.15
C TRP A 413 17.45 -22.54 -27.05
N ASN A 414 17.85 -23.81 -27.04
CA ASN A 414 16.94 -24.93 -26.82
C ASN A 414 16.30 -24.86 -25.44
N ASP A 415 17.09 -24.57 -24.41
CA ASP A 415 16.63 -24.44 -23.02
C ASP A 415 15.72 -23.22 -22.84
N VAL A 416 16.02 -22.10 -23.53
CA VAL A 416 15.11 -20.94 -23.63
C VAL A 416 13.74 -21.36 -24.19
N GLY A 417 13.74 -22.17 -25.26
CA GLY A 417 12.52 -22.72 -25.84
C GLY A 417 11.78 -23.68 -24.90
N MET A 418 12.50 -24.46 -24.09
CA MET A 418 11.91 -25.35 -23.09
C MET A 418 11.25 -24.57 -21.95
N VAL A 419 11.90 -23.53 -21.42
CA VAL A 419 11.33 -22.66 -20.38
C VAL A 419 10.02 -22.02 -20.86
N ARG A 420 9.96 -21.57 -22.11
CA ARG A 420 8.72 -21.00 -22.68
C ARG A 420 7.58 -22.01 -22.77
N ARG A 421 7.90 -23.27 -23.12
CA ARG A 421 6.91 -24.35 -23.15
C ARG A 421 6.41 -24.65 -21.74
N LEU A 422 7.31 -24.80 -20.76
CA LEU A 422 6.94 -25.01 -19.36
C LEU A 422 6.01 -23.92 -18.82
N MET A 423 6.33 -22.64 -19.07
CA MET A 423 5.45 -21.54 -18.68
C MET A 423 4.05 -21.64 -19.32
N SER A 424 3.98 -22.10 -20.57
CA SER A 424 2.70 -22.27 -21.28
C SER A 424 1.90 -23.45 -20.74
N ASP A 425 2.58 -24.57 -20.48
CA ASP A 425 1.98 -25.82 -19.98
C ASP A 425 1.45 -25.66 -18.55
N GLU A 426 2.13 -24.89 -17.71
CA GLU A 426 1.67 -24.53 -16.35
C GLU A 426 0.62 -23.41 -16.34
N GLY A 427 0.21 -22.90 -17.51
CA GLY A 427 -0.76 -21.80 -17.63
C GLY A 427 -0.27 -20.47 -17.05
N LEU A 428 1.03 -20.33 -16.82
CA LEU A 428 1.65 -19.15 -16.21
C LEU A 428 1.73 -18.02 -17.25
N LYS A 429 0.93 -16.98 -17.03
CA LYS A 429 1.01 -15.74 -17.82
C LYS A 429 2.00 -14.79 -17.15
N LYS A 430 2.87 -14.20 -17.97
CA LYS A 430 3.68 -13.05 -17.52
C LYS A 430 2.72 -11.93 -17.11
N GLU A 431 2.94 -11.34 -15.95
CA GLU A 431 2.20 -10.17 -15.53
C GLU A 431 2.36 -9.05 -16.58
N PRO A 432 1.26 -8.50 -17.12
CA PRO A 432 1.34 -7.45 -18.12
C PRO A 432 1.97 -6.20 -17.50
N GLY A 433 2.98 -5.65 -18.17
CA GLY A 433 3.54 -4.36 -17.78
C GLY A 433 2.62 -3.24 -18.24
N PHE A 434 2.20 -2.38 -17.32
CA PHE A 434 1.46 -1.17 -17.60
C PHE A 434 2.13 0.04 -16.94
N SER A 435 1.93 1.19 -17.55
CA SER A 435 2.30 2.49 -16.98
C SER A 435 1.06 3.33 -16.82
N SER A 436 0.90 4.00 -15.68
CA SER A 436 -0.21 4.91 -15.43
C SER A 436 0.28 6.32 -15.16
N ILE A 437 -0.52 7.29 -15.57
CA ILE A 437 -0.27 8.72 -15.40
C ILE A 437 -1.56 9.39 -14.96
N GLU A 438 -1.47 10.24 -13.95
CA GLU A 438 -2.61 11.00 -13.47
C GLU A 438 -2.63 12.39 -14.11
N MET A 439 -3.75 12.72 -14.75
CA MET A 439 -4.00 14.00 -15.41
C MET A 439 -5.44 14.44 -15.12
N ASP A 440 -5.61 15.70 -14.72
CA ASP A 440 -6.92 16.30 -14.45
C ASP A 440 -7.82 15.46 -13.50
N GLY A 441 -7.22 14.77 -12.53
CA GLY A 441 -7.94 13.93 -11.57
C GLY A 441 -8.36 12.56 -12.10
N LEU A 442 -7.93 12.18 -13.31
CA LEU A 442 -8.15 10.88 -13.93
C LEU A 442 -6.83 10.13 -14.06
N VAL A 443 -6.84 8.84 -13.77
CA VAL A 443 -5.68 7.96 -13.96
C VAL A 443 -5.83 7.28 -15.32
N HIS A 444 -4.90 7.58 -16.22
CA HIS A 444 -4.80 6.97 -17.53
C HIS A 444 -3.79 5.81 -17.47
N GLN A 445 -4.20 4.62 -17.86
CA GLN A 445 -3.35 3.44 -17.88
C GLN A 445 -3.04 3.05 -19.33
N PHE A 446 -1.79 2.70 -19.58
CA PHE A 446 -1.30 2.25 -20.88
C PHE A 446 -0.64 0.88 -20.74
N VAL A 447 -0.98 -0.04 -21.62
CA VAL A 447 -0.25 -1.29 -21.83
C VAL A 447 0.63 -1.20 -23.08
N ALA A 448 1.52 -2.17 -23.28
CA ALA A 448 2.39 -2.13 -24.45
C ALA A 448 1.56 -2.26 -25.75
N GLY A 449 1.72 -1.32 -26.68
CA GLY A 449 0.98 -1.28 -27.94
C GLY A 449 -0.51 -0.94 -27.79
N ASP A 450 -0.90 -0.32 -26.68
CA ASP A 450 -2.28 0.07 -26.44
C ASP A 450 -2.78 1.07 -27.50
N THR A 451 -4.00 0.84 -27.99
CA THR A 451 -4.73 1.71 -28.93
C THR A 451 -6.16 1.99 -28.46
N SER A 452 -6.54 1.54 -27.26
CA SER A 452 -7.86 1.73 -26.68
C SER A 452 -8.10 3.16 -26.17
N HIS A 453 -7.04 3.94 -26.02
CA HIS A 453 -7.11 5.29 -25.48
C HIS A 453 -7.79 6.27 -26.47
N PRO A 454 -8.68 7.18 -26.00
CA PRO A 454 -9.36 8.14 -26.88
C PRO A 454 -8.45 9.03 -27.73
N TRP A 455 -7.25 9.35 -27.22
CA TRP A 455 -6.22 10.14 -27.92
C TRP A 455 -5.08 9.28 -28.47
N SER A 456 -5.36 8.02 -28.84
CA SER A 456 -4.33 7.11 -29.34
C SER A 456 -3.60 7.71 -30.55
N GLU A 457 -4.31 8.25 -31.53
CA GLU A 457 -3.69 8.81 -32.75
C GLU A 457 -2.66 9.90 -32.42
N GLU A 458 -3.00 10.85 -31.53
CA GLU A 458 -2.10 11.92 -31.12
C GLU A 458 -0.92 11.41 -30.29
N ILE A 459 -1.15 10.41 -29.42
CA ILE A 459 -0.09 9.78 -28.62
C ILE A 459 0.95 9.12 -29.53
N TYR A 460 0.52 8.37 -30.55
CA TYR A 460 1.44 7.74 -31.50
C TYR A 460 2.15 8.77 -32.39
N ALA A 461 1.46 9.83 -32.82
CA ALA A 461 2.11 10.93 -33.54
C ALA A 461 3.19 11.62 -32.68
N LYS A 462 2.93 11.79 -31.38
CA LYS A 462 3.94 12.33 -30.45
C LYS A 462 5.11 11.37 -30.25
N LEU A 463 4.84 10.07 -30.17
CA LEU A 463 5.86 9.04 -30.09
C LEU A 463 6.79 9.09 -31.32
N ASP A 464 6.24 9.26 -32.52
CA ASP A 464 7.02 9.43 -33.75
C ASP A 464 7.92 10.67 -33.71
N GLU A 465 7.41 11.80 -33.22
CA GLU A 465 8.21 13.03 -33.02
C GLU A 465 9.37 12.79 -32.04
N ILE A 466 9.11 12.12 -30.92
CA ILE A 466 10.14 11.76 -29.93
C ILE A 466 11.22 10.90 -30.58
N GLU A 467 10.84 9.89 -31.37
CA GLU A 467 11.81 9.02 -32.04
C GLU A 467 12.67 9.75 -33.06
N GLN A 468 12.10 10.67 -33.83
CA GLN A 468 12.86 11.51 -34.75
C GLN A 468 13.89 12.39 -34.03
N ARG A 469 13.52 12.99 -32.90
CA ARG A 469 14.45 13.77 -32.08
C ARG A 469 15.55 12.91 -31.45
N LEU A 470 15.20 11.74 -30.93
CA LEU A 470 16.18 10.77 -30.39
C LEU A 470 17.15 10.27 -31.47
N ALA A 471 16.66 9.99 -32.67
CA ALA A 471 17.52 9.60 -33.79
C ALA A 471 18.49 10.72 -34.18
N SER A 472 18.02 11.98 -34.16
CA SER A 472 18.84 13.16 -34.45
C SER A 472 19.94 13.39 -33.39
N SER A 473 19.72 12.96 -32.14
CA SER A 473 20.73 13.02 -31.07
C SER A 473 21.68 11.81 -31.06
N GLY A 474 21.58 10.89 -32.04
CA GLY A 474 22.45 9.73 -32.15
C GLY A 474 22.07 8.53 -31.28
N TYR A 475 20.84 8.50 -30.74
CA TYR A 475 20.37 7.39 -29.92
C TYR A 475 20.32 6.07 -30.71
N LYS A 476 20.76 4.98 -30.07
CA LYS A 476 20.61 3.61 -30.57
C LYS A 476 19.90 2.74 -29.52
N PRO A 477 18.78 2.07 -29.86
CA PRO A 477 18.05 1.22 -28.91
C PRO A 477 18.91 0.10 -28.33
N ASP A 478 18.78 -0.15 -27.02
CA ASP A 478 19.44 -1.27 -26.36
C ASP A 478 18.61 -2.56 -26.54
N LEU A 479 19.04 -3.41 -27.47
CA LEU A 479 18.38 -4.68 -27.78
C LEU A 479 18.74 -5.82 -26.81
N SER A 480 19.58 -5.58 -25.79
CA SER A 480 20.02 -6.63 -24.86
C SER A 480 18.87 -7.22 -24.03
N GLU A 481 17.85 -6.42 -23.69
CA GLU A 481 16.67 -6.88 -22.96
C GLU A 481 15.48 -7.27 -23.86
N ALA A 482 15.48 -6.84 -25.13
CA ALA A 482 14.49 -7.22 -26.14
C ALA A 482 14.63 -8.68 -26.63
N ARG A 483 15.58 -9.45 -26.08
CA ARG A 483 15.87 -10.86 -26.44
C ARG A 483 14.67 -11.80 -26.28
N MET A 484 13.65 -11.39 -25.54
CA MET A 484 12.46 -12.20 -25.22
C MET A 484 11.28 -11.99 -26.18
N VAL A 485 11.32 -11.00 -27.09
CA VAL A 485 10.24 -10.74 -28.05
C VAL A 485 10.84 -10.69 -29.45
N ALA A 486 10.83 -11.85 -30.10
CA ALA A 486 10.55 -12.05 -31.53
C ALA A 486 11.19 -13.37 -31.98
N GLY A 487 10.40 -14.15 -32.73
CA GLY A 487 10.97 -15.02 -33.75
C GLY A 487 11.92 -14.23 -34.66
N MET A 488 12.76 -14.94 -35.38
CA MET A 488 13.68 -14.37 -36.35
C MET A 488 12.97 -13.29 -37.21
N ASP A 489 13.55 -12.09 -37.27
CA ASP A 489 13.30 -10.96 -38.19
C ASP A 489 12.96 -9.62 -37.52
N HIS A 490 13.75 -8.60 -37.86
CA HIS A 490 13.55 -7.12 -37.92
C HIS A 490 12.54 -6.37 -37.00
N THR A 491 11.88 -7.01 -36.04
CA THR A 491 10.74 -6.50 -35.25
C THR A 491 11.11 -6.15 -33.80
N LYS A 492 12.34 -6.47 -33.35
CA LYS A 492 12.77 -6.28 -31.94
C LYS A 492 12.82 -4.81 -31.52
N GLY A 493 13.30 -3.92 -32.41
CA GLY A 493 13.30 -2.47 -32.16
C GLY A 493 11.88 -1.88 -32.12
N ALA A 494 10.98 -2.39 -32.94
CA ALA A 494 9.58 -1.98 -32.98
C ALA A 494 8.81 -2.40 -31.72
N ALA A 495 9.18 -3.51 -31.07
CA ALA A 495 8.57 -3.93 -29.81
C ALA A 495 8.94 -2.99 -28.63
N LEU A 496 10.18 -2.47 -28.59
CA LEU A 496 10.62 -1.51 -27.56
C LEU A 496 9.91 -0.15 -27.69
N ARG A 497 9.63 0.27 -28.94
CA ARG A 497 8.85 1.48 -29.23
C ARG A 497 7.49 1.47 -28.55
N LEU A 498 6.86 0.30 -28.48
CA LEU A 498 5.51 0.14 -27.97
C LEU A 498 5.46 -0.04 -26.44
N HIS A 499 6.55 0.18 -25.71
CA HIS A 499 6.53 0.08 -24.25
C HIS A 499 5.56 1.09 -23.64
N SER A 500 4.80 0.64 -22.62
CA SER A 500 3.81 1.46 -21.90
C SER A 500 4.36 2.77 -21.36
N GLU A 501 5.64 2.78 -20.96
CA GLU A 501 6.35 3.93 -20.42
C GLU A 501 6.44 5.04 -21.47
N ARG A 502 6.73 4.66 -22.72
CA ARG A 502 6.85 5.62 -23.83
C ARG A 502 5.49 6.20 -24.21
N LEU A 503 4.43 5.39 -24.18
CA LEU A 503 3.06 5.87 -24.39
C LEU A 503 2.65 6.86 -23.29
N ALA A 504 2.93 6.53 -22.02
CA ALA A 504 2.66 7.40 -20.88
C ALA A 504 3.46 8.72 -20.94
N ILE A 505 4.75 8.68 -21.30
CA ILE A 505 5.57 9.88 -21.50
C ILE A 505 5.03 10.72 -22.66
N SER A 506 4.66 10.09 -23.78
CA SER A 506 4.11 10.78 -24.95
C SER A 506 2.80 11.49 -24.62
N PHE A 507 1.88 10.80 -23.91
CA PHE A 507 0.66 11.42 -23.39
C PHE A 507 0.96 12.55 -22.41
N GLY A 508 1.93 12.34 -21.52
CA GLY A 508 2.44 13.36 -20.60
C GLY A 508 2.90 14.63 -21.32
N LEU A 509 3.75 14.50 -22.34
CA LEU A 509 4.25 15.62 -23.14
C LEU A 509 3.14 16.35 -23.93
N LEU A 510 2.05 15.67 -24.27
CA LEU A 510 0.91 16.26 -24.98
C LEU A 510 -0.01 17.08 -24.07
N LYS A 511 -0.24 16.61 -22.85
CA LYS A 511 -1.29 17.13 -21.96
C LYS A 511 -0.78 17.83 -20.71
N ALA A 512 0.47 17.60 -20.31
CA ALA A 512 1.00 18.20 -19.10
C ALA A 512 1.06 19.73 -19.23
N THR A 513 0.81 20.41 -18.11
CA THR A 513 1.03 21.84 -18.03
C THR A 513 2.52 22.14 -18.28
N PRO A 514 2.87 23.11 -19.15
CA PRO A 514 4.27 23.46 -19.39
C PRO A 514 5.03 23.75 -18.09
N GLY A 515 6.18 23.12 -17.91
CA GLY A 515 7.02 23.25 -16.71
C GLY A 515 6.60 22.39 -15.52
N ALA A 516 5.45 21.70 -15.56
CA ALA A 516 5.09 20.72 -14.55
C ALA A 516 5.79 19.36 -14.83
N PRO A 517 6.25 18.64 -13.79
CA PRO A 517 6.86 17.33 -13.97
C PRO A 517 5.82 16.28 -14.39
N ILE A 518 6.22 15.40 -15.30
CA ILE A 518 5.41 14.25 -15.75
C ILE A 518 5.61 13.11 -14.77
N ARG A 519 4.54 12.66 -14.13
CA ARG A 519 4.58 11.60 -13.10
C ARG A 519 3.98 10.31 -13.62
N ILE A 520 4.77 9.24 -13.62
CA ILE A 520 4.38 7.94 -14.16
C ILE A 520 4.57 6.89 -13.08
N LEU A 521 3.59 6.03 -12.91
CA LEU A 521 3.69 4.82 -12.10
C LEU A 521 3.80 3.61 -13.03
N LYS A 522 4.82 2.79 -12.81
CA LYS A 522 5.06 1.54 -13.51
C LYS A 522 4.82 0.38 -12.55
N ASN A 523 3.98 -0.58 -12.95
CA ASN A 523 3.69 -1.74 -12.12
C ASN A 523 4.83 -2.77 -12.08
N LEU A 524 5.85 -2.66 -12.93
CA LEU A 524 7.04 -3.52 -12.98
C LEU A 524 8.30 -2.66 -12.83
N ARG A 525 9.48 -3.28 -12.74
CA ARG A 525 10.75 -2.54 -12.85
C ARG A 525 10.89 -1.96 -14.26
N VAL A 526 11.31 -0.70 -14.37
CA VAL A 526 11.57 -0.05 -15.66
C VAL A 526 12.69 -0.80 -16.40
N CYS A 527 12.59 -1.00 -17.71
CA CYS A 527 13.67 -1.65 -18.45
C CYS A 527 14.82 -0.68 -18.75
N LYS A 528 16.02 -1.21 -19.07
CA LYS A 528 17.23 -0.40 -19.28
C LYS A 528 17.08 0.60 -20.43
N ASP A 529 16.41 0.20 -21.49
CA ASP A 529 16.12 1.04 -22.65
C ASP A 529 15.17 2.21 -22.28
N CYS A 530 14.05 1.92 -21.61
CA CYS A 530 13.12 2.95 -21.13
C CYS A 530 13.76 3.92 -20.13
N HIS A 531 14.62 3.43 -19.24
CA HIS A 531 15.38 4.29 -18.32
C HIS A 531 16.31 5.24 -19.09
N THR A 532 17.05 4.74 -20.09
CA THR A 532 17.96 5.54 -20.92
C THR A 532 17.21 6.57 -21.74
N ILE A 533 16.09 6.20 -22.34
CA ILE A 533 15.25 7.10 -23.13
C ILE A 533 14.61 8.16 -22.25
N SER A 534 14.16 7.83 -21.05
CA SER A 534 13.57 8.82 -20.14
C SER A 534 14.57 9.92 -19.79
N LYS A 535 15.87 9.57 -19.63
CA LYS A 535 16.97 10.56 -19.51
C LYS A 535 17.06 11.46 -20.75
N LEU A 536 17.11 10.88 -21.94
CA LEU A 536 17.26 11.66 -23.17
C LEU A 536 16.04 12.53 -23.46
N ILE A 537 14.83 12.05 -23.17
CA ILE A 537 13.60 12.84 -23.32
C ILE A 537 13.61 14.03 -22.33
N SER A 538 14.04 13.83 -21.08
CA SER A 538 14.09 14.92 -20.11
C SER A 538 15.02 16.05 -20.57
N GLU A 539 16.16 15.72 -21.17
CA GLU A 539 17.08 16.67 -21.79
C GLU A 539 16.49 17.35 -23.04
N LEU A 540 15.99 16.56 -24.00
CA LEU A 540 15.52 17.06 -25.30
C LEU A 540 14.27 17.94 -25.21
N TYR A 541 13.41 17.70 -24.22
CA TYR A 541 12.17 18.45 -24.03
C TYR A 541 12.23 19.43 -22.85
N GLY A 542 13.34 19.46 -22.09
CA GLY A 542 13.49 20.33 -20.92
C GLY A 542 12.39 20.09 -19.87
N VAL A 543 12.03 18.83 -19.64
CA VAL A 543 10.95 18.44 -18.73
C VAL A 543 11.48 17.44 -17.70
N GLU A 544 11.04 17.57 -16.46
CA GLU A 544 11.30 16.58 -15.43
C GLU A 544 10.30 15.42 -15.57
N ILE A 545 10.82 14.18 -15.63
CA ILE A 545 10.01 12.97 -15.68
C ILE A 545 10.28 12.19 -14.40
N ILE A 546 9.25 11.92 -13.63
CA ILE A 546 9.32 11.18 -12.38
C ILE A 546 8.64 9.83 -12.60
N VAL A 547 9.41 8.75 -12.62
CA VAL A 547 8.89 7.40 -12.79
C VAL A 547 9.03 6.63 -11.48
N ARG A 548 7.90 6.21 -10.90
CA ARG A 548 7.86 5.24 -9.80
C ARG A 548 7.78 3.83 -10.38
N ASP A 549 8.75 2.99 -10.09
CA ASP A 549 8.64 1.55 -10.34
C ASP A 549 8.29 0.78 -9.05
N ARG A 550 8.34 -0.56 -9.08
CA ARG A 550 8.06 -1.37 -7.88
C ARG A 550 9.00 -1.13 -6.70
N ILE A 551 10.20 -0.63 -6.98
CA ILE A 551 11.33 -0.60 -6.05
C ILE A 551 11.60 0.83 -5.59
N ARG A 552 11.62 1.79 -6.53
CA ARG A 552 12.06 3.16 -6.27
C ARG A 552 11.46 4.17 -7.25
N PHE A 553 11.77 5.43 -7.01
CA PHE A 553 11.59 6.51 -7.97
C PHE A 553 12.87 6.77 -8.76
N HIS A 554 12.65 7.13 -10.01
CA HIS A 554 13.63 7.64 -10.95
C HIS A 554 13.22 9.06 -11.31
N HIS A 555 14.01 10.04 -10.89
CA HIS A 555 13.80 11.44 -11.27
C HIS A 555 14.72 11.76 -12.43
N PHE A 556 14.16 11.83 -13.63
CA PHE A 556 14.86 12.14 -14.86
C PHE A 556 14.82 13.64 -15.11
N LYS A 557 15.99 14.27 -15.13
CA LYS A 557 16.13 15.71 -15.31
C LYS A 557 17.46 16.01 -15.98
N ASP A 558 17.43 16.86 -17.01
CA ASP A 558 18.62 17.32 -17.73
C ASP A 558 19.55 16.17 -18.17
N GLY A 559 18.99 15.06 -18.67
CA GLY A 559 19.79 13.91 -19.14
C GLY A 559 20.30 12.99 -18.03
N ALA A 560 20.05 13.30 -16.76
CA ALA A 560 20.47 12.51 -15.61
C ALA A 560 19.28 11.84 -14.90
N CYS A 561 19.56 10.83 -14.08
CA CYS A 561 18.58 10.18 -13.20
C CYS A 561 19.06 10.23 -11.75
N SER A 562 18.15 10.42 -10.80
CA SER A 562 18.45 10.39 -9.35
C SER A 562 19.06 9.06 -8.86
N CYS A 563 18.92 7.97 -9.62
CA CYS A 563 19.54 6.68 -9.30
C CYS A 563 21.04 6.58 -9.65
N LYS A 564 21.60 7.56 -10.38
CA LYS A 564 22.99 7.54 -10.87
C LYS A 564 23.35 6.27 -11.65
N ASP A 565 22.37 5.73 -12.38
CA ASP A 565 22.46 4.45 -13.10
C ASP A 565 22.75 3.22 -12.23
N TYR A 566 22.58 3.34 -10.91
CA TYR A 566 22.60 2.23 -9.94
C TYR A 566 21.17 1.89 -9.49
N TRP A 567 20.52 0.95 -10.19
CA TRP A 567 19.11 0.61 -9.91
C TRP A 567 18.74 -0.81 -10.25
#